data_AF-A0A4R3LAZ9-F1
#
_entry.id   AF-A0A4R3LAZ9-F1
#
_cell.length_a   1.000
_cell.length_b   1.000
_cell.length_c   1.000
_cell.angle_alpha   90.00
_cell.angle_beta   90.00
_cell.angle_gamma   90.00
#
_symmetry.space_group_name_H-M   'P 1'
#
loop_
_entity.id
_entity.type
_entity.pdbx_description
1 polymer ?
#
loop_
_entity_poly.entity_id
_entity_poly.type
_entity_poly.pdbx_seq_one_letter_code
_entity_poly.pdbx_strand_id
1 'polypeptide(L)'
;MASYIQGIACAICIISIVGIFLGLLLAFTTLFTVLMQLRYPVTKVTCPICQRKLNVEVDVQKFHCPCHTCLEKHGDQWGEC
;
A
#
# COMPACT_ATOMS: atom_id res chain seq x y z
N MET A 1 37.17 4.11 32.60
CA MET A 1 36.02 4.97 32.25
C MET A 1 36.08 5.44 30.79
N ALA A 2 37.23 5.89 30.27
CA ALA A 2 37.37 6.35 28.87
C ALA A 2 36.98 5.30 27.80
N SER A 3 37.37 4.04 28.00
CA SER A 3 37.09 2.93 27.06
C SER A 3 35.59 2.59 26.95
N TYR A 4 34.80 2.82 28.01
CA TYR A 4 33.35 2.61 28.01
C TYR A 4 32.62 3.70 27.21
N ILE A 5 33.05 4.95 27.37
CA ILE A 5 32.50 6.10 26.64
C ILE A 5 32.79 5.97 25.14
N GLN A 6 33.98 5.49 24.78
CA GLN A 6 34.36 5.27 23.37
C GLN A 6 33.58 4.11 22.73
N GLY A 7 33.30 3.05 23.49
CA GLY A 7 32.43 1.95 23.03
C GLY A 7 30.99 2.39 22.76
N ILE A 8 30.41 3.19 23.67
CA ILE A 8 29.06 3.75 23.50
C ILE A 8 28.99 4.69 22.29
N ALA A 9 29.97 5.58 22.13
CA ALA A 9 30.01 6.51 21.01
C ALA A 9 30.04 5.76 19.66
N CYS A 10 30.82 4.68 19.57
CA CYS A 10 30.92 3.87 18.35
C CYS A 10 29.61 3.13 18.03
N ALA A 11 28.94 2.58 19.06
CA ALA A 11 27.64 1.94 18.90
C ALA A 11 26.57 2.92 18.40
N ILE A 12 26.52 4.13 18.95
CA ILE A 12 25.58 5.18 18.52
C ILE A 12 25.84 5.59 17.07
N CYS A 13 27.10 5.74 16.66
CA CYS A 13 27.45 6.04 15.28
C CYS A 13 26.96 4.94 14.31
N ILE A 14 27.15 3.67 14.66
CA ILE A 14 26.71 2.54 13.81
C ILE A 14 25.18 2.50 13.72
N ILE A 15 24.48 2.64 14.84
CA ILE A 15 23.01 2.68 14.88
C ILE A 15 22.49 3.87 14.07
N SER A 16 23.17 5.01 14.12
CA SER A 16 22.76 6.21 13.36
C SER A 16 22.94 5.99 11.87
N ILE A 17 24.07 5.44 11.43
CA ILE A 17 24.32 5.16 10.00
C ILE A 17 23.26 4.18 9.49
N VAL A 18 23.10 3.03 10.14
CA VAL A 18 22.17 1.98 9.71
C VAL A 18 20.72 2.45 9.84
N GLY A 19 20.37 3.09 10.95
CA GLY A 19 19.02 3.59 11.24
C GLY A 19 18.58 4.71 10.31
N ILE A 20 19.48 5.59 9.89
CA ILE A 20 19.17 6.66 8.93
C ILE A 20 18.86 6.05 7.56
N PHE A 21 19.67 5.09 7.08
CA PHE A 21 19.41 4.44 5.78
C PHE A 21 18.09 3.65 5.78
N LEU A 22 17.83 2.86 6.83
CA LEU A 22 16.57 2.14 6.99
C LEU A 22 15.36 3.08 7.13
N GLY A 23 15.51 4.15 7.91
CA GLY A 23 14.47 5.17 8.11
C GLY A 23 14.13 5.90 6.80
N LEU A 24 15.14 6.29 6.02
CA LEU A 24 14.95 6.89 4.69
C LEU A 24 14.24 5.93 3.74
N LEU A 25 14.64 4.66 3.68
CA LEU A 25 13.98 3.65 2.84
C LEU A 25 12.50 3.48 3.21
N LEU A 26 12.19 3.40 4.50
CA LEU A 26 10.81 3.30 4.98
C LEU A 26 10.00 4.58 4.69
N ALA A 27 10.60 5.75 4.87
CA ALA A 27 9.96 7.02 4.55
C ALA A 27 9.64 7.14 3.05
N PHE A 28 10.56 6.74 2.18
CA PHE A 28 10.32 6.76 0.72
C PHE A 28 9.22 5.79 0.29
N THR A 29 9.23 4.56 0.81
CA THR A 29 8.21 3.55 0.44
C THR A 29 6.81 3.92 0.94
N THR A 30 6.71 4.46 2.16
CA THR A 30 5.43 4.95 2.70
C THR A 30 4.92 6.15 1.93
N LEU A 31 5.77 7.14 1.63
CA LEU A 31 5.40 8.30 0.81
C LEU A 31 4.92 7.87 -0.58
N PHE A 32 5.64 6.95 -1.23
CA PHE A 32 5.25 6.41 -2.53
C PHE A 32 3.90 5.69 -2.49
N THR A 33 3.67 4.87 -1.45
CA THR A 33 2.41 4.14 -1.29
C THR A 33 1.24 5.11 -1.09
N VAL A 34 1.41 6.14 -0.25
CA VAL A 34 0.39 7.18 -0.02
C VAL A 34 0.11 7.96 -1.30
N LEU A 35 1.14 8.34 -2.05
CA LEU A 35 0.99 9.02 -3.34
C LEU A 35 0.24 8.16 -4.36
N MET A 36 0.54 6.86 -4.42
CA MET A 36 -0.19 5.93 -5.29
C MET A 36 -1.65 5.76 -4.87
N GLN A 37 -1.95 5.69 -3.56
CA GLN A 37 -3.32 5.63 -3.07
C GLN A 37 -4.12 6.91 -3.36
N LEU A 38 -3.48 8.08 -3.33
CA LEU A 38 -4.12 9.35 -3.69
C LEU A 38 -4.37 9.46 -5.20
N ARG A 39 -3.46 8.96 -6.04
CA ARG A 39 -3.58 9.04 -7.50
C ARG A 39 -4.52 7.99 -8.09
N TYR A 40 -4.59 6.81 -7.49
CA TYR A 40 -5.44 5.71 -7.89
C TYR A 40 -6.22 5.20 -6.67
N PRO A 41 -7.31 5.89 -6.29
CA PRO A 41 -8.13 5.43 -5.18
C PRO A 41 -8.71 4.06 -5.55
N VAL A 42 -8.32 3.04 -4.81
CA VAL A 42 -8.84 1.67 -4.96
C VAL A 42 -9.98 1.45 -3.97
N THR A 43 -11.13 1.04 -4.47
CA THR A 43 -12.28 0.62 -3.68
C THR A 43 -12.37 -0.90 -3.61
N LYS A 44 -12.73 -1.41 -2.44
CA LYS A 44 -12.92 -2.85 -2.23
C LYS A 44 -14.36 -3.19 -2.59
N VAL A 45 -14.54 -3.92 -3.68
CA VAL A 45 -15.84 -4.38 -4.15
C VAL A 45 -15.90 -5.89 -3.96
N THR A 46 -17.01 -6.37 -3.41
CA THR A 46 -17.28 -7.82 -3.35
C THR A 46 -18.04 -8.20 -4.62
N CYS A 47 -17.52 -9.15 -5.39
CA CYS A 47 -18.25 -9.67 -6.55
C CYS A 47 -19.56 -10.33 -6.08
N PRO A 48 -20.73 -9.96 -6.61
CA PRO A 48 -22.02 -10.53 -6.18
C PRO A 48 -22.14 -12.03 -6.47
N ILE A 49 -21.44 -12.53 -7.50
CA ILE A 49 -21.54 -13.92 -7.97
C ILE A 49 -20.60 -14.85 -7.19
N CYS A 50 -19.30 -14.54 -7.17
CA CYS A 50 -18.29 -15.41 -6.55
C CYS A 50 -17.87 -14.98 -5.13
N GLN A 51 -18.43 -13.86 -4.61
CA GLN A 51 -18.13 -13.31 -3.28
C GLN A 51 -16.65 -12.97 -3.05
N ARG A 52 -15.82 -12.95 -4.10
CA ARG A 52 -14.41 -12.58 -4.02
C ARG A 52 -14.30 -11.07 -3.87
N LYS A 53 -13.43 -10.63 -2.95
CA LYS A 53 -13.08 -9.22 -2.75
C LYS A 53 -12.08 -8.79 -3.82
N LEU A 54 -12.43 -7.74 -4.57
CA LEU A 54 -11.65 -7.18 -5.67
C LEU A 54 -11.32 -5.73 -5.35
N ASN A 55 -10.12 -5.31 -5.68
CA ASN A 55 -9.72 -3.91 -5.59
C ASN A 55 -9.91 -3.28 -6.97
N VAL A 56 -10.82 -2.33 -7.08
CA VAL A 56 -11.21 -1.69 -8.33
C VAL A 56 -10.98 -0.18 -8.18
N GLU A 57 -10.36 0.45 -9.18
CA GLU A 57 -10.20 1.91 -9.18
C GLU A 57 -11.58 2.59 -9.18
N VAL A 58 -11.73 3.68 -8.43
CA VAL A 58 -13.03 4.39 -8.27
C VAL A 58 -13.66 4.77 -9.60
N ASP A 59 -12.83 5.11 -10.58
CA ASP A 59 -13.23 5.60 -11.90
C ASP A 59 -13.59 4.48 -12.90
N VAL A 60 -13.37 3.21 -12.54
CA VAL A 60 -13.69 2.09 -13.42
C VAL A 60 -15.20 1.85 -13.41
N GLN A 61 -15.83 2.03 -14.57
CA GLN A 61 -17.26 1.76 -14.76
C GLN A 61 -17.55 0.28 -15.02
N LYS A 62 -16.58 -0.45 -15.58
CA LYS A 62 -16.73 -1.83 -16.03
C LYS A 62 -15.45 -2.62 -15.78
N PHE A 63 -15.54 -3.78 -15.15
CA PHE A 63 -14.39 -4.66 -14.97
C PHE A 63 -14.78 -6.13 -15.03
N HIS A 64 -13.81 -6.98 -15.39
CA HIS A 64 -14.01 -8.42 -15.37
C HIS A 64 -13.51 -9.01 -14.06
N CYS A 65 -14.39 -9.76 -13.40
CA CYS A 65 -14.02 -10.57 -12.25
C CYS A 65 -13.25 -11.83 -12.72
N PRO A 66 -12.34 -12.39 -11.90
CA PRO A 66 -11.70 -13.68 -12.20
C PRO A 66 -12.67 -14.86 -12.38
N CYS A 67 -13.94 -14.73 -12.00
CA CYS A 67 -14.99 -15.69 -12.32
C CYS A 67 -15.52 -15.55 -13.76
N HIS A 68 -14.84 -14.79 -14.62
CA HIS A 68 -15.22 -14.43 -15.98
C HIS A 68 -16.49 -13.60 -16.13
N THR A 69 -17.19 -13.28 -15.03
CA THR A 69 -18.33 -12.38 -15.09
C THR A 69 -17.88 -10.93 -15.23
N CYS A 70 -18.54 -10.23 -16.15
CA CYS A 70 -18.46 -8.80 -16.31
C CYS A 70 -19.30 -8.10 -15.22
N LEU A 71 -18.71 -7.11 -14.55
CA LEU A 71 -19.42 -6.28 -13.58
C LEU A 71 -19.42 -4.82 -14.07
N GLU A 72 -20.60 -4.22 -14.06
CA GLU A 72 -20.84 -2.83 -14.45
C GLU A 72 -21.41 -2.03 -13.27
N LYS A 73 -20.94 -0.80 -13.10
CA LYS A 73 -21.33 0.08 -12.00
C LYS A 73 -22.62 0.83 -12.38
N HIS A 74 -23.73 0.47 -11.75
CA HIS A 74 -25.01 1.17 -11.86
C HIS A 74 -25.28 1.99 -10.60
N GLY A 75 -24.86 3.26 -10.61
CA GLY A 75 -24.96 4.13 -9.44
C GLY A 75 -24.04 3.66 -8.29
N ASP A 76 -24.64 3.32 -7.14
CA ASP A 76 -23.92 2.78 -5.97
C ASP A 76 -23.85 1.24 -5.94
N GLN A 77 -24.48 0.55 -6.89
CA GLN A 77 -24.54 -0.90 -6.93
C GLN A 77 -23.72 -1.47 -8.10
N TRP A 78 -23.12 -2.65 -7.88
CA TRP A 78 -22.41 -3.41 -8.90
C TRP A 78 -23.31 -4.52 -9.41
N GLY A 79 -23.70 -4.42 -10.67
CA GLY A 79 -24.52 -5.42 -11.37
C GLY A 79 -23.70 -6.22 -12.38
N GLU A 80 -24.30 -7.29 -12.89
CA GLU A 80 -23.78 -7.96 -14.09
C GLU A 80 -23.99 -7.06 -15.33
N CYS A 81 -23.02 -7.12 -16.25
CA CYS A 81 -23.27 -6.78 -17.64
C CYS A 81 -24.13 -7.92 -18.25
#